data_AF-A0AAV4HAW0-F1
#
_entry.id   AF-A0AAV4HAW0-F1
#
_cell.length_a   1.000
_cell.length_b   1.000
_cell.length_c   1.000
_cell.angle_alpha   90.00
_cell.angle_beta   90.00
_cell.angle_gamma   90.00
#
_symmetry.space_group_name_H-M   'P 1'
#
loop_
_entity.id
_entity.type
_entity.pdbx_description
1 polymer ?
#
loop_
_entity_poly.entity_id
_entity_poly.type
_entity_poly.pdbx_seq_one_letter_code
_entity_poly.pdbx_strand_id
1 'polypeptide(L)'
;MDFVTSVANIRAHIFGIPLKSGFEIKSMAGNIIPAIATTNAIIAGVIVMETLKILAGKLNKCKQVYLNRVPNDRKRLLVPCALDPPRPKCYVCSSKPECTVRLNATKVTIKTLQDKILKGHLNMIAPDVEIDDGKDNEDKFLSDFDVGNNSRLKCDDFLQNYTLNVTVAHVDELEEQKEFEVVGDLSECHPTEEASTNGASSSANQTADDDDDLVVIEDLEIKDPNPPGEETSESRKRPAEDVEPQAMAKRRAAASGDSEDIIEIS
;
A
#
# COMPACT_ATOMS: atom_id res chain seq x y z
N MET A 1 8.71 28.67 -4.39
CA MET A 1 7.85 27.86 -5.29
C MET A 1 6.98 28.72 -6.20
N ASP A 2 6.61 29.93 -5.77
CA ASP A 2 5.73 30.82 -6.53
C ASP A 2 6.31 31.22 -7.89
N PHE A 3 7.62 31.49 -7.97
CA PHE A 3 8.29 31.76 -9.25
C PHE A 3 8.13 30.61 -10.25
N VAL A 4 8.39 29.37 -9.83
CA VAL A 4 8.26 28.16 -10.68
C VAL A 4 6.81 28.00 -11.13
N THR A 5 5.86 28.19 -10.22
CA THR A 5 4.42 28.08 -10.50
C THR A 5 3.97 29.09 -11.54
N SER A 6 4.29 30.37 -11.35
CA SER A 6 3.91 31.44 -12.26
C SER A 6 4.51 31.26 -13.65
N VAL A 7 5.81 30.95 -13.74
CA VAL A 7 6.50 30.76 -15.02
C VAL A 7 5.99 29.51 -15.75
N ALA A 8 5.77 28.41 -15.02
CA ALA A 8 5.21 27.18 -15.60
C ALA A 8 3.81 27.41 -16.19
N ASN A 9 2.94 28.13 -15.47
CA ASN A 9 1.60 28.44 -15.92
C ASN A 9 1.58 29.41 -17.12
N ILE A 10 2.45 30.43 -17.14
CA ILE A 10 2.61 31.30 -18.32
C ILE A 10 3.04 30.47 -19.53
N ARG A 11 4.01 29.57 -19.38
CA ARG A 11 4.46 28.68 -20.46
C ARG A 11 3.34 27.74 -20.91
N ALA A 12 2.60 27.13 -19.99
CA ALA A 12 1.49 26.24 -20.31
C ALA A 12 0.44 26.96 -21.17
N HIS A 13 0.07 28.19 -20.79
CA HIS A 13 -0.86 29.01 -21.56
C HIS A 13 -0.37 29.30 -22.99
N ILE A 14 0.93 29.57 -23.19
CA ILE A 14 1.52 29.80 -24.53
C ILE A 14 1.34 28.59 -25.44
N PHE A 15 1.42 27.37 -24.90
CA PHE A 15 1.27 26.12 -25.65
C PHE A 15 -0.16 25.55 -25.65
N GLY A 16 -1.15 26.29 -25.11
CA GLY A 16 -2.53 25.81 -25.01
C GLY A 16 -2.73 24.64 -24.04
N ILE A 17 -1.81 24.46 -23.08
CA ILE A 17 -1.88 23.43 -22.05
C ILE A 17 -2.66 23.98 -20.85
N PRO A 18 -3.59 23.22 -20.24
CA PRO A 18 -4.33 23.65 -19.06
C PRO A 18 -3.42 24.10 -17.92
N LEU A 19 -3.81 25.19 -17.27
CA LEU A 19 -3.13 25.72 -16.09
C LEU A 19 -3.30 24.78 -14.91
N LYS A 20 -2.29 24.70 -14.05
CA LYS A 20 -2.30 23.85 -12.87
C LYS A 20 -2.17 24.66 -11.59
N SER A 21 -2.70 24.12 -10.50
CA SER A 21 -2.60 24.72 -9.18
C SER A 21 -1.15 24.74 -8.69
N GLY A 22 -0.83 25.67 -7.77
CA GLY A 22 0.50 25.73 -7.16
C GLY A 22 0.86 24.46 -6.38
N PHE A 23 -0.14 23.78 -5.83
CA PHE A 23 0.03 22.49 -5.13
C PHE A 23 0.43 21.37 -6.10
N GLU A 24 -0.26 21.23 -7.23
CA GLU A 24 0.10 20.25 -8.27
C GLU A 24 1.49 20.52 -8.85
N ILE A 25 1.79 21.79 -9.16
CA ILE A 25 3.11 22.16 -9.70
C ILE A 25 4.21 21.87 -8.69
N LYS A 26 3.96 22.09 -7.40
CA LYS A 26 4.89 21.72 -6.34
C LYS A 26 5.13 20.21 -6.27
N SER A 27 4.08 19.41 -6.36
CA SER A 27 4.18 17.95 -6.39
C SER A 27 5.00 17.47 -7.61
N MET A 28 4.66 17.95 -8.81
CA MET A 28 5.39 17.60 -10.03
C MET A 28 6.86 18.03 -9.99
N ALA A 29 7.15 19.24 -9.51
CA ALA A 29 8.50 19.77 -9.42
C ALA A 29 9.37 19.01 -8.41
N GLY A 30 8.78 18.55 -7.30
CA GLY A 30 9.47 17.72 -6.31
C GLY A 30 9.88 16.35 -6.83
N ASN A 31 9.16 15.83 -7.83
CA ASN A 31 9.40 14.52 -8.43
C ASN A 31 10.33 14.55 -9.66
N ILE A 32 10.99 15.68 -9.95
CA ILE A 32 11.91 15.79 -11.09
C ILE A 32 13.22 15.04 -10.78
N ILE A 33 13.51 14.00 -11.56
CA ILE A 33 14.77 13.27 -11.51
C ILE A 33 15.72 13.84 -12.57
N PRO A 34 16.93 14.31 -12.22
CA PRO A 34 17.90 14.80 -13.20
C PRO A 34 18.31 13.70 -14.18
N ALA A 35 18.27 14.01 -15.48
CA ALA A 35 18.73 13.11 -16.53
C ALA A 35 20.20 13.37 -16.88
N ILE A 36 20.96 12.29 -17.07
CA ILE A 36 22.37 12.35 -17.51
C ILE A 36 22.50 11.54 -18.81
N ALA A 37 23.10 12.16 -19.83
CA ALA A 37 23.20 11.56 -21.16
C ALA A 37 23.93 10.20 -21.16
N THR A 38 24.94 10.04 -20.30
CA THR A 38 25.73 8.80 -20.20
C THR A 38 24.90 7.64 -19.66
N THR A 39 23.97 7.87 -18.72
CA THR A 39 23.05 6.83 -18.22
C THR A 39 22.20 6.29 -19.37
N ASN A 40 21.65 7.17 -20.21
CA ASN A 40 20.85 6.75 -21.36
C ASN A 40 21.67 5.96 -22.38
N ALA A 41 22.91 6.37 -22.65
CA ALA A 41 23.81 5.65 -23.56
C ALA A 41 24.14 4.23 -23.04
N ILE A 42 24.43 4.09 -21.75
CA ILE A 42 24.71 2.79 -21.13
C ILE A 42 23.47 1.88 -21.20
N ILE A 43 22.30 2.38 -20.80
CA ILE A 43 21.06 1.60 -20.79
C ILE A 43 20.65 1.22 -22.23
N ALA A 44 20.78 2.12 -23.20
CA ALA A 44 20.53 1.79 -24.61
C ALA A 44 21.43 0.66 -25.12
N GLY A 45 22.73 0.68 -24.76
CA GLY A 45 23.65 -0.42 -25.07
C GLY A 45 23.21 -1.75 -24.46
N VAL A 46 22.76 -1.74 -23.21
CA VAL A 46 22.22 -2.93 -22.53
C VAL A 46 20.95 -3.44 -23.23
N ILE A 47 20.03 -2.55 -23.63
CA ILE A 47 18.80 -2.92 -24.35
C ILE A 47 19.13 -3.68 -25.63
N VAL A 48 20.08 -3.18 -26.43
CA VAL A 48 20.50 -3.84 -27.68
C VAL A 48 21.13 -5.21 -27.39
N MET A 49 21.98 -5.30 -26.35
CA MET A 49 22.59 -6.56 -25.95
C MET A 49 21.58 -7.62 -25.52
N GLU A 50 20.54 -7.25 -24.76
CA GLU A 50 19.46 -8.17 -24.39
C GLU A 50 18.56 -8.51 -25.60
N THR A 51 18.27 -7.54 -26.47
CA THR A 51 17.50 -7.75 -27.71
C THR A 51 18.17 -8.78 -28.62
N LEU A 52 19.49 -8.71 -28.79
CA LEU A 52 20.24 -9.71 -29.57
C LEU A 52 20.10 -11.12 -29.01
N LYS A 53 19.99 -11.29 -27.69
CA LYS A 53 19.74 -12.61 -27.07
C LYS A 53 18.33 -13.10 -27.36
N ILE A 54 17.33 -12.21 -27.29
CA ILE A 54 15.93 -12.52 -27.61
C ILE A 54 15.82 -12.97 -29.07
N LEU A 55 16.39 -12.21 -30.01
CA LEU A 55 16.37 -12.54 -31.45
C LEU A 55 17.11 -13.85 -31.76
N ALA A 56 18.13 -14.20 -30.98
CA ALA A 56 18.84 -15.48 -31.09
C ALA A 56 18.10 -16.66 -30.43
N GLY A 57 16.87 -16.47 -29.92
CA GLY A 57 16.09 -17.49 -29.22
C GLY A 57 16.63 -17.88 -27.83
N LYS A 58 17.52 -17.06 -27.25
CA LYS A 58 18.20 -17.35 -25.98
C LYS A 58 17.54 -16.64 -24.80
N LEU A 59 16.22 -16.77 -24.65
CA LEU A 59 15.43 -16.13 -23.59
C LEU A 59 15.94 -16.48 -22.18
N ASN A 60 16.36 -17.73 -21.97
CA ASN A 60 16.91 -18.19 -20.69
C ASN A 60 18.22 -17.48 -20.27
N LYS A 61 18.88 -16.77 -21.21
CA LYS A 61 20.09 -15.99 -20.94
C LYS A 61 19.82 -14.50 -20.76
N CYS A 62 18.58 -14.06 -20.96
CA CYS A 62 18.16 -12.69 -20.70
C CYS A 62 18.18 -12.44 -19.19
N LYS A 63 18.61 -11.24 -18.81
CA LYS A 63 18.76 -10.84 -17.42
C LYS A 63 18.27 -9.42 -17.24
N GLN A 64 17.70 -9.12 -16.08
CA GLN A 64 17.43 -7.75 -15.68
C GLN A 64 18.73 -7.12 -15.21
N VAL A 65 19.18 -6.04 -15.84
CA VAL A 65 20.46 -5.39 -15.50
C VAL A 65 20.20 -4.07 -14.82
N TYR A 66 20.68 -3.93 -13.59
CA TYR A 66 20.65 -2.69 -12.83
C TYR A 66 21.96 -1.93 -13.02
N LEU A 67 21.86 -0.61 -13.23
CA LEU A 67 23.00 0.30 -13.23
C LEU A 67 23.02 1.04 -11.89
N ASN A 68 23.98 0.70 -11.04
CA ASN A 68 24.17 1.39 -9.77
C ASN A 68 25.00 2.65 -9.96
N ARG A 69 24.84 3.62 -9.05
CA ARG A 69 25.70 4.83 -8.99
C ARG A 69 27.09 4.51 -8.48
N VAL A 70 27.19 3.57 -7.53
CA VAL A 70 28.43 3.12 -6.90
C VAL A 70 28.51 1.59 -7.05
N PRO A 71 29.70 1.00 -7.23
CA PRO A 71 29.84 -0.45 -7.24
C PRO A 71 29.27 -1.05 -5.95
N ASN A 72 28.55 -2.17 -6.07
CA ASN A 72 28.14 -2.94 -4.89
C ASN A 72 29.35 -3.57 -4.18
N ASP A 73 29.12 -4.26 -3.06
CA ASP A 73 30.18 -4.97 -2.31
C ASP A 73 30.98 -5.96 -3.15
N ARG A 74 30.35 -6.49 -4.22
CA ARG A 74 30.97 -7.39 -5.21
C ARG A 74 31.71 -6.63 -6.32
N LYS A 75 31.94 -5.33 -6.17
CA LYS A 75 32.61 -4.42 -7.11
C LYS A 75 31.97 -4.37 -8.49
N ARG A 76 30.65 -4.59 -8.56
CA ARG A 76 29.88 -4.52 -9.82
C ARG A 76 29.04 -3.25 -9.87
N LEU A 77 29.24 -2.47 -10.94
CA LEU A 77 28.43 -1.30 -11.26
C LEU A 77 27.16 -1.70 -12.04
N LEU A 78 27.31 -2.63 -12.99
CA LEU A 78 26.22 -3.28 -13.69
C LEU A 78 25.92 -4.62 -13.00
N VAL A 79 24.72 -4.77 -12.45
CA VAL A 79 24.30 -5.94 -11.69
C VAL A 79 23.24 -6.70 -12.48
N PRO A 80 23.60 -7.82 -13.12
CA PRO A 80 22.64 -8.67 -13.79
C PRO A 80 21.94 -9.60 -12.79
N CYS A 81 20.61 -9.53 -12.74
CA CYS A 81 19.70 -10.38 -11.97
C CYS A 81 18.94 -11.32 -12.91
N ALA A 82 18.55 -12.50 -12.39
CA ALA A 82 17.66 -13.38 -13.13
C ALA A 82 16.30 -12.70 -13.31
N LEU A 83 15.57 -13.07 -14.37
CA LEU A 83 14.21 -12.60 -14.57
C LEU A 83 13.28 -13.33 -13.60
N ASP A 84 12.44 -12.58 -12.91
CA ASP A 84 11.41 -13.16 -12.04
C ASP A 84 10.28 -13.78 -12.88
N PRO A 85 9.71 -14.91 -12.43
CA PRO A 85 8.54 -15.48 -13.08
C PRO A 85 7.30 -14.56 -12.91
N PRO A 86 6.28 -14.70 -13.77
CA PRO A 86 5.03 -13.97 -13.61
C PRO A 86 4.41 -14.20 -12.22
N ARG A 87 4.02 -13.11 -11.55
CA ARG A 87 3.35 -13.20 -10.24
C ARG A 87 1.92 -13.75 -10.42
N PRO A 88 1.52 -14.80 -9.69
CA PRO A 88 0.18 -15.39 -9.84
C PRO A 88 -0.95 -14.44 -9.43
N LYS A 89 -0.68 -13.54 -8.47
CA LYS A 89 -1.62 -12.52 -7.98
C LYS A 89 -1.60 -11.21 -8.79
N CYS A 90 -0.98 -11.19 -9.97
CA CYS A 90 -0.95 -9.99 -10.79
C CYS A 90 -2.33 -9.72 -11.38
N TYR A 91 -2.92 -8.55 -11.11
CA TYR A 91 -4.20 -8.17 -11.69
C TYR A 91 -4.13 -7.89 -13.20
N VAL A 92 -2.96 -7.97 -13.86
CA VAL A 92 -2.83 -7.76 -15.32
C VAL A 92 -2.52 -9.05 -16.07
N CYS A 93 -1.45 -9.78 -15.69
CA CYS A 93 -0.94 -10.91 -16.47
C CYS A 93 -1.31 -12.30 -15.93
N SER A 94 -2.09 -12.38 -14.84
CA SER A 94 -2.60 -13.66 -14.35
C SER A 94 -3.68 -14.21 -15.28
N SER A 95 -3.94 -15.52 -15.19
CA SER A 95 -4.96 -16.18 -16.02
C SER A 95 -6.39 -15.76 -15.68
N LYS A 96 -6.62 -15.32 -14.43
CA LYS A 96 -7.87 -14.79 -13.93
C LYS A 96 -7.56 -13.56 -13.08
N PRO A 97 -7.40 -12.39 -13.70
CA PRO A 97 -7.14 -11.17 -12.96
C PRO A 97 -8.37 -10.78 -12.15
N GLU A 98 -8.16 -10.64 -10.85
CA GLU A 98 -9.15 -10.17 -9.89
C GLU A 98 -8.50 -9.06 -9.07
N CYS A 99 -9.24 -8.00 -8.79
CA CYS A 99 -8.82 -6.96 -7.87
C CYS A 99 -10.00 -6.56 -6.99
N THR A 100 -9.70 -6.07 -5.79
CA THR A 100 -10.72 -5.56 -4.88
C THR A 100 -10.58 -4.06 -4.75
N VAL A 101 -11.68 -3.32 -4.84
CA VAL A 101 -11.68 -1.88 -4.66
C VAL A 101 -12.56 -1.55 -3.46
N ARG A 102 -11.96 -0.96 -2.43
CA ARG A 102 -12.69 -0.37 -1.31
C ARG A 102 -13.21 0.99 -1.73
N LEU A 103 -14.53 1.15 -1.72
CA LEU A 103 -15.17 2.42 -2.04
C LEU A 103 -16.53 2.54 -1.36
N ASN A 104 -16.98 3.78 -1.15
CA ASN A 104 -18.32 4.04 -0.65
C ASN A 104 -19.32 4.07 -1.82
N ALA A 105 -20.07 2.97 -2.01
CA ALA A 105 -21.05 2.80 -3.09
C ALA A 105 -22.17 3.86 -3.09
N THR A 106 -22.46 4.51 -1.95
CA THR A 106 -23.48 5.57 -1.86
C THR A 106 -22.99 6.94 -2.32
N LYS A 107 -21.67 7.17 -2.33
CA LYS A 107 -21.06 8.46 -2.69
C LYS A 107 -20.45 8.46 -4.09
N VAL A 108 -20.01 7.31 -4.58
CA VAL A 108 -19.29 7.21 -5.85
C VAL A 108 -20.27 7.06 -7.02
N THR A 109 -20.10 7.91 -8.04
CA THR A 109 -20.86 7.86 -9.31
C THR A 109 -20.19 6.96 -10.33
N ILE A 110 -20.96 6.49 -11.32
CA ILE A 110 -20.42 5.67 -12.44
C ILE A 110 -19.32 6.40 -13.19
N LYS A 111 -19.46 7.70 -13.46
CA LYS A 111 -18.39 8.50 -14.09
C LYS A 111 -17.10 8.51 -13.28
N THR A 112 -17.20 8.58 -11.96
CA THR A 112 -16.03 8.54 -11.07
C THR A 112 -15.36 7.17 -11.10
N LEU A 113 -16.15 6.09 -11.14
CA LEU A 113 -15.65 4.73 -11.35
C LEU A 113 -14.93 4.61 -12.70
N GLN A 114 -15.53 5.11 -13.78
CA GLN A 114 -14.94 5.00 -15.12
C GLN A 114 -13.65 5.82 -15.24
N ASP A 115 -13.68 7.11 -14.91
CA ASP A 115 -12.58 8.01 -15.19
C ASP A 115 -11.47 7.96 -14.13
N LYS A 116 -11.80 7.88 -12.84
CA LYS A 116 -10.78 7.89 -11.77
C LYS A 116 -10.27 6.47 -11.46
N ILE A 117 -11.14 5.46 -11.41
CA ILE A 117 -10.76 4.10 -11.01
C ILE A 117 -10.27 3.31 -12.23
N LEU A 118 -11.12 3.11 -13.25
CA LEU A 118 -10.80 2.24 -14.39
C LEU A 118 -9.75 2.88 -15.32
N LYS A 119 -9.96 4.11 -15.80
CA LYS A 119 -9.00 4.81 -16.66
C LYS A 119 -7.81 5.38 -15.87
N GLY A 120 -8.07 5.98 -14.71
CA GLY A 120 -7.05 6.64 -13.90
C GLY A 120 -6.10 5.69 -13.18
N HIS A 121 -6.63 4.77 -12.36
CA HIS A 121 -5.80 3.90 -11.52
C HIS A 121 -5.47 2.56 -12.21
N LEU A 122 -6.43 1.96 -12.93
CA LEU A 122 -6.25 0.66 -13.59
C LEU A 122 -5.74 0.78 -15.04
N ASN A 123 -5.57 2.00 -15.56
CA ASN A 123 -5.01 2.31 -16.87
C ASN A 123 -5.71 1.60 -18.06
N MET A 124 -7.03 1.38 -17.96
CA MET A 124 -7.85 0.98 -19.10
C MET A 124 -8.03 2.17 -20.05
N ILE A 125 -8.00 1.91 -21.36
CA ILE A 125 -8.20 2.95 -22.39
C ILE A 125 -9.69 3.14 -22.65
N ALA A 126 -10.41 2.03 -22.86
CA ALA A 126 -11.83 2.02 -23.16
C ALA A 126 -12.51 0.90 -22.36
N PRO A 127 -12.78 1.15 -21.06
CA PRO A 127 -13.44 0.16 -20.21
C PRO A 127 -14.94 0.08 -20.51
N ASP A 128 -15.39 -1.12 -20.82
CA ASP A 128 -16.79 -1.53 -20.84
C ASP A 128 -17.08 -2.34 -19.57
N VAL A 129 -18.07 -1.91 -18.79
CA VAL A 129 -18.47 -2.58 -17.55
C VAL A 129 -19.83 -3.23 -17.78
N GLU A 130 -19.91 -4.54 -17.64
CA GLU A 130 -21.17 -5.28 -17.71
C GLU A 130 -21.90 -5.15 -16.38
N ILE A 131 -22.94 -4.32 -16.35
CA ILE A 131 -23.96 -4.25 -15.27
C ILE A 131 -25.29 -4.57 -15.94
N ASP A 132 -26.10 -5.44 -15.34
CA ASP A 132 -27.29 -6.06 -15.96
C ASP A 132 -28.44 -5.07 -16.28
N ASP A 133 -28.25 -3.77 -16.02
CA ASP A 133 -29.27 -2.72 -16.22
C ASP A 133 -28.95 -1.79 -17.40
N GLY A 134 -29.87 -1.80 -18.38
CA GLY A 134 -29.72 -1.14 -19.67
C GLY A 134 -29.56 0.38 -19.64
N LYS A 135 -28.54 0.84 -20.39
CA LYS A 135 -28.29 2.14 -21.06
C LYS A 135 -28.39 3.46 -20.25
N ASP A 136 -27.31 4.23 -20.42
CA ASP A 136 -27.11 5.67 -20.11
C ASP A 136 -27.28 6.08 -18.65
N ASN A 137 -26.21 5.89 -17.88
CA ASN A 137 -26.20 5.96 -16.42
C ASN A 137 -25.03 6.80 -15.85
N GLU A 138 -24.42 7.69 -16.63
CA GLU A 138 -23.16 8.37 -16.28
C GLU A 138 -23.21 9.12 -14.93
N ASP A 139 -24.37 9.67 -14.55
CA ASP A 139 -24.56 10.50 -13.35
C ASP A 139 -25.25 9.79 -12.18
N LYS A 140 -25.56 8.49 -12.29
CA LYS A 140 -26.22 7.74 -11.21
C LYS A 140 -25.21 7.18 -10.21
N PHE A 141 -25.67 6.94 -8.98
CA PHE A 141 -24.84 6.36 -7.92
C PHE A 141 -24.73 4.85 -8.10
N LEU A 142 -23.63 4.26 -7.64
CA LEU A 142 -23.45 2.81 -7.67
C LEU A 142 -24.52 2.06 -6.87
N SER A 143 -25.05 2.68 -5.82
CA SER A 143 -26.17 2.13 -5.04
C SER A 143 -27.45 1.93 -5.85
N ASP A 144 -27.67 2.70 -6.93
CA ASP A 144 -28.88 2.59 -7.75
C ASP A 144 -28.86 1.35 -8.67
N PHE A 145 -27.72 0.68 -8.78
CA PHE A 145 -27.48 -0.52 -9.59
C PHE A 145 -27.34 -1.78 -8.74
N ASP A 146 -27.81 -1.74 -7.49
CA ASP A 146 -27.63 -2.83 -6.50
C ASP A 146 -26.16 -3.25 -6.30
N VAL A 147 -25.21 -2.34 -6.57
CA VAL A 147 -23.78 -2.57 -6.32
C VAL A 147 -23.48 -2.35 -4.84
N GLY A 148 -23.69 -3.40 -4.06
CA GLY A 148 -23.38 -3.47 -2.63
C GLY A 148 -22.00 -4.07 -2.32
N ASN A 149 -21.80 -4.42 -1.04
CA ASN A 149 -20.58 -5.10 -0.59
C ASN A 149 -20.42 -6.48 -1.28
N ASN A 150 -19.21 -6.79 -1.72
CA ASN A 150 -18.84 -8.00 -2.48
C ASN A 150 -19.49 -8.13 -3.87
N SER A 151 -19.95 -7.02 -4.46
CA SER A 151 -20.41 -7.03 -5.84
C SER A 151 -19.24 -7.23 -6.79
N ARG A 152 -19.38 -8.16 -7.75
CA ARG A 152 -18.34 -8.43 -8.75
C ARG A 152 -18.73 -7.78 -10.07
N LEU A 153 -17.92 -6.82 -10.50
CA LEU A 153 -18.04 -6.13 -11.77
C LEU A 153 -17.06 -6.74 -12.77
N LYS A 154 -17.55 -7.10 -13.95
CA LYS A 154 -16.70 -7.53 -15.06
C LYS A 154 -16.40 -6.32 -15.94
N CYS A 155 -15.12 -5.96 -15.99
CA CYS A 155 -14.61 -4.82 -16.75
C CYS A 155 -13.78 -5.36 -17.92
N ASP A 156 -14.23 -5.10 -19.14
CA ASP A 156 -13.56 -5.50 -20.37
C ASP A 156 -13.00 -4.28 -21.09
N ASP A 157 -11.75 -4.35 -21.53
CA ASP A 157 -11.14 -3.39 -22.46
C ASP A 157 -10.78 -4.14 -23.75
N PHE A 158 -11.62 -3.95 -24.77
CA PHE A 158 -11.44 -4.59 -26.08
C PHE A 158 -10.23 -4.07 -26.85
N LEU A 159 -9.77 -2.84 -26.58
CA LEU A 159 -8.61 -2.28 -27.27
C LEU A 159 -7.31 -2.89 -26.73
N GLN A 160 -7.26 -3.16 -25.42
CA GLN A 160 -6.11 -3.80 -24.76
C GLN A 160 -6.21 -5.33 -24.72
N ASN A 161 -7.34 -5.92 -25.15
CA ASN A 161 -7.66 -7.34 -24.98
C ASN A 161 -7.44 -7.80 -23.53
N TYR A 162 -8.01 -7.03 -22.60
CA TYR A 162 -7.81 -7.18 -21.17
C TYR A 162 -9.16 -7.22 -20.46
N THR A 163 -9.42 -8.31 -19.75
CA THR A 163 -10.61 -8.52 -18.92
C THR A 163 -10.18 -8.51 -17.47
N LEU A 164 -10.84 -7.74 -16.61
CA LEU A 164 -10.57 -7.67 -15.18
C LEU A 164 -11.87 -7.86 -14.40
N ASN A 165 -11.83 -8.71 -13.37
CA ASN A 165 -12.93 -8.78 -12.41
C ASN A 165 -12.63 -7.89 -11.22
N VAL A 166 -13.49 -6.91 -10.98
CA VAL A 166 -13.38 -5.96 -9.89
C VAL A 166 -14.40 -6.32 -8.81
N THR A 167 -13.94 -6.66 -7.62
CA THR A 167 -14.80 -6.87 -6.46
C THR A 167 -14.92 -5.56 -5.68
N VAL A 168 -16.14 -5.09 -5.44
CA VAL A 168 -16.40 -3.87 -4.68
C VAL A 168 -16.54 -4.22 -3.21
N ALA A 169 -15.66 -3.68 -2.37
CA ALA A 169 -15.77 -3.75 -0.91
C ALA A 169 -16.36 -2.43 -0.39
N HIS A 170 -17.57 -2.49 0.16
CA HIS A 170 -18.25 -1.30 0.66
C HIS A 170 -17.73 -0.90 2.04
N VAL A 171 -17.27 0.35 2.17
CA VAL A 171 -16.85 0.94 3.45
C VAL A 171 -17.47 2.33 3.59
N ASP A 172 -18.07 2.61 4.75
CA ASP A 172 -18.75 3.88 5.03
C ASP A 172 -17.78 5.04 5.25
N GLU A 173 -16.68 4.78 5.97
CA GLU A 173 -15.64 5.73 6.32
C GLU A 173 -14.30 5.33 5.69
N LEU A 174 -13.84 6.11 4.71
CA LEU A 174 -12.45 6.08 4.24
C LEU A 174 -11.67 7.23 4.89
N GLU A 175 -10.35 7.09 5.01
CA GLU A 175 -9.44 8.13 5.48
C GLU A 175 -9.71 9.47 4.77
N GLU A 176 -9.66 10.58 5.52
CA GLU A 176 -9.91 11.92 4.98
C GLU A 176 -9.06 12.15 3.71
N GLN A 177 -9.73 12.45 2.59
CA GLN A 177 -9.17 12.71 1.24
C GLN A 177 -8.95 11.50 0.30
N LYS A 178 -9.20 10.25 0.71
CA LYS A 178 -9.19 9.09 -0.22
C LYS A 178 -10.60 8.69 -0.64
N GLU A 179 -10.89 8.74 -1.94
CA GLU A 179 -12.20 8.35 -2.50
C GLU A 179 -12.34 6.83 -2.72
N PHE A 180 -11.22 6.12 -2.92
CA PHE A 180 -11.17 4.68 -3.09
C PHE A 180 -9.77 4.13 -2.76
N GLU A 181 -9.67 2.84 -2.48
CA GLU A 181 -8.41 2.13 -2.28
C GLU A 181 -8.47 0.79 -3.03
N VAL A 182 -7.46 0.50 -3.86
CA VAL A 182 -7.37 -0.78 -4.55
C VAL A 182 -6.56 -1.73 -3.70
N VAL A 183 -7.22 -2.77 -3.19
CA VAL A 183 -6.62 -3.85 -2.43
C VAL A 183 -6.39 -5.01 -3.39
N GLY A 184 -5.15 -5.47 -3.50
CA GLY A 184 -4.81 -6.62 -4.34
C GLY A 184 -5.59 -7.87 -3.94
N ASP A 185 -5.68 -8.15 -2.64
CA ASP A 185 -6.39 -9.30 -2.07
C ASP A 185 -7.40 -8.88 -0.99
N LEU A 186 -8.57 -9.54 -0.95
CA LEU A 186 -9.56 -9.42 0.13
C LEU A 186 -9.01 -9.77 1.52
N SER A 187 -7.90 -10.50 1.62
CA SER A 187 -7.28 -10.92 2.88
C SER A 187 -6.41 -9.86 3.56
N GLU A 188 -6.11 -8.73 2.89
CA GLU A 188 -5.50 -7.55 3.53
C GLU A 188 -6.55 -6.58 4.06
N CYS A 189 -7.83 -6.96 3.99
CA CYS A 189 -8.88 -6.35 4.79
C CYS A 189 -8.78 -6.95 6.19
N HIS A 190 -8.26 -6.19 7.16
CA HIS A 190 -8.56 -6.46 8.56
C HIS A 190 -9.94 -5.86 8.87
N PRO A 191 -11.04 -6.64 8.89
CA PRO A 191 -12.20 -6.23 9.65
C PRO A 191 -11.80 -6.22 11.13
N THR A 192 -12.03 -5.11 11.81
CA THR A 192 -11.99 -5.04 13.27
C THR A 192 -13.14 -5.91 13.79
N GLU A 193 -12.90 -7.21 13.97
CA GLU A 193 -13.91 -8.11 14.54
C GLU A 193 -14.04 -7.83 16.04
N GLU A 194 -15.19 -7.27 16.42
CA GLU A 194 -15.69 -7.29 17.78
C GLU A 194 -15.91 -8.75 18.21
N ALA A 195 -15.02 -9.24 19.08
CA ALA A 195 -15.12 -10.59 19.65
C ALA A 195 -16.34 -10.70 20.57
N SER A 196 -17.40 -11.33 20.07
CA SER A 196 -18.47 -11.90 20.89
C SER A 196 -18.03 -13.28 21.39
N THR A 197 -17.78 -13.39 22.68
CA THR A 197 -17.42 -14.64 23.36
C THR A 197 -18.68 -15.45 23.67
N ASN A 198 -18.86 -16.59 23.01
CA ASN A 198 -19.74 -17.65 23.50
C ASN A 198 -18.87 -18.75 24.13
N GLY A 199 -19.04 -18.91 25.44
CA GLY A 199 -18.43 -19.99 26.21
C GLY A 199 -19.08 -21.34 25.88
N ALA A 200 -18.23 -22.33 25.62
CA ALA A 200 -18.58 -23.74 25.72
C ALA A 200 -17.41 -24.48 26.36
N SER A 201 -17.63 -24.88 27.60
CA SER A 201 -16.80 -25.78 28.39
C SER A 201 -16.93 -27.21 27.87
N SER A 202 -15.80 -27.91 27.75
CA SER A 202 -15.61 -29.30 28.21
C SER A 202 -14.33 -29.89 27.63
N SER A 203 -13.41 -30.30 28.50
CA SER A 203 -12.66 -31.55 28.38
C SER A 203 -11.91 -31.77 29.69
N ALA A 204 -12.18 -32.93 30.30
CA ALA A 204 -11.56 -33.43 31.51
C ALA A 204 -10.51 -34.49 31.16
N ASN A 205 -9.50 -34.59 32.04
CA ASN A 205 -8.57 -35.71 32.26
C ASN A 205 -7.55 -36.04 31.14
N GLN A 206 -6.29 -36.41 31.41
CA GLN A 206 -5.62 -36.91 32.62
C GLN A 206 -4.08 -36.95 32.38
N THR A 207 -3.29 -36.80 33.46
CA THR A 207 -1.96 -37.44 33.79
C THR A 207 -0.75 -37.24 32.85
N ALA A 208 0.52 -37.21 33.29
CA ALA A 208 1.23 -37.16 34.58
C ALA A 208 2.74 -37.04 34.27
N ASP A 209 3.55 -36.80 35.32
CA ASP A 209 5.00 -37.04 35.45
C ASP A 209 5.95 -36.04 34.75
N ASP A 210 7.08 -35.60 35.32
CA ASP A 210 7.63 -35.55 36.68
C ASP A 210 8.93 -34.68 36.61
N ASP A 211 9.46 -34.33 37.77
CA ASP A 211 10.85 -33.93 38.09
C ASP A 211 11.34 -32.47 37.90
N ASP A 212 11.36 -31.77 39.05
CA ASP A 212 12.52 -31.21 39.77
C ASP A 212 13.45 -30.18 39.08
N ASP A 213 13.43 -28.94 39.58
CA ASP A 213 14.54 -28.43 40.40
C ASP A 213 14.16 -27.16 41.22
N LEU A 214 14.42 -27.25 42.54
CA LEU A 214 14.34 -26.20 43.57
C LEU A 214 15.48 -25.15 43.36
N VAL A 215 15.42 -23.90 43.83
CA VAL A 215 15.75 -23.46 45.21
C VAL A 215 15.76 -21.89 45.28
N VAL A 216 14.98 -21.33 46.22
CA VAL A 216 15.24 -20.21 47.19
C VAL A 216 15.58 -18.80 46.62
N ILE A 217 14.68 -17.79 46.69
CA ILE A 217 14.24 -16.90 47.82
C ILE A 217 15.44 -16.13 48.42
N GLU A 218 15.51 -14.80 48.39
CA GLU A 218 15.04 -13.78 49.37
C GLU A 218 15.71 -12.45 48.89
N ASP A 219 15.14 -11.25 48.92
CA ASP A 219 14.89 -10.46 50.13
C ASP A 219 14.04 -9.20 49.84
N LEU A 220 13.24 -8.85 50.85
CA LEU A 220 12.43 -7.64 51.06
C LEU A 220 13.35 -6.52 51.63
N GLU A 221 13.15 -5.20 51.44
CA GLU A 221 12.28 -4.28 52.21
C GLU A 221 12.69 -2.80 51.85
N ILE A 222 11.81 -1.85 51.49
CA ILE A 222 11.04 -0.84 52.28
C ILE A 222 11.69 0.58 52.51
N LYS A 223 10.93 1.62 52.08
CA LYS A 223 10.71 3.01 52.58
C LYS A 223 11.62 4.22 52.24
N ASP A 224 10.93 5.24 51.70
CA ASP A 224 11.23 6.69 51.68
C ASP A 224 11.15 7.39 53.06
N PRO A 225 11.66 8.64 53.13
CA PRO A 225 10.88 9.72 53.75
C PRO A 225 10.94 11.10 53.03
N ASN A 226 9.82 11.83 53.08
CA ASN A 226 9.57 13.27 52.75
C ASN A 226 9.97 14.19 53.97
N PRO A 227 9.76 15.54 54.11
CA PRO A 227 8.95 16.60 53.40
C PRO A 227 9.69 18.02 53.35
N PRO A 228 9.11 19.26 53.47
CA PRO A 228 7.73 19.83 53.38
C PRO A 228 7.55 21.17 52.57
N GLY A 229 6.29 21.60 52.32
CA GLY A 229 5.89 23.04 52.32
C GLY A 229 4.93 23.63 51.23
N GLU A 230 3.63 23.75 51.56
CA GLU A 230 2.60 24.80 51.27
C GLU A 230 2.02 25.19 49.87
N GLU A 231 0.71 24.86 49.73
CA GLU A 231 -0.49 25.61 49.27
C GLU A 231 -0.55 26.45 47.96
N THR A 232 -1.43 26.05 47.01
CA THR A 232 -2.74 26.71 46.71
C THR A 232 -3.43 26.09 45.47
N SER A 233 -4.74 26.31 45.38
CA SER A 233 -5.77 25.53 44.69
C SER A 233 -6.18 26.00 43.29
N GLU A 234 -6.64 25.01 42.51
CA GLU A 234 -7.71 25.03 41.49
C GLU A 234 -7.47 25.51 40.03
N SER A 235 -7.50 24.50 39.15
CA SER A 235 -8.23 24.43 37.86
C SER A 235 -7.70 25.18 36.64
N ARG A 236 -6.95 24.46 35.80
CA ARG A 236 -6.89 24.57 34.31
C ARG A 236 -6.09 23.39 33.74
N LYS A 237 -6.70 22.53 32.92
CA LYS A 237 -5.99 21.44 32.19
C LYS A 237 -6.14 21.61 30.68
N ARG A 238 -5.03 22.01 30.05
CA ARG A 238 -4.32 21.46 28.86
C ARG A 238 -3.08 22.38 28.63
N PRO A 239 -1.91 21.94 28.12
CA PRO A 239 -1.63 20.75 27.28
C PRO A 239 -0.28 19.99 27.54
N ALA A 240 -0.11 18.89 26.77
CA ALA A 240 1.09 18.30 26.13
C ALA A 240 2.28 17.66 26.92
N GLU A 241 2.59 16.42 26.48
CA GLU A 241 3.92 15.79 26.23
C GLU A 241 4.89 15.65 27.44
N ASP A 242 5.52 14.51 27.75
CA ASP A 242 6.38 13.67 26.90
C ASP A 242 6.77 12.37 27.66
N VAL A 243 7.37 11.38 26.95
CA VAL A 243 8.02 10.13 27.42
C VAL A 243 7.19 8.81 27.45
N GLU A 244 7.08 8.23 26.24
CA GLU A 244 7.28 6.83 25.80
C GLU A 244 6.86 5.58 26.63
N PRO A 245 6.14 4.63 26.00
CA PRO A 245 6.00 3.24 26.44
C PRO A 245 6.86 2.28 25.58
N GLN A 246 8.20 2.31 25.69
CA GLN A 246 9.06 1.34 24.99
C GLN A 246 9.18 -0.03 25.70
N ALA A 247 8.84 -0.11 26.99
CA ALA A 247 9.10 -1.31 27.79
C ALA A 247 8.05 -2.43 27.60
N MET A 248 6.81 -2.10 27.23
CA MET A 248 5.74 -3.10 27.07
C MET A 248 5.76 -3.83 25.72
N ALA A 249 6.29 -3.19 24.66
CA ALA A 249 6.38 -3.81 23.34
C ALA A 249 7.39 -4.97 23.31
N LYS A 250 8.55 -4.80 23.96
CA LYS A 250 9.62 -5.83 24.01
C LYS A 250 9.21 -7.12 24.71
N ARG A 251 8.29 -7.08 25.68
CA ARG A 251 7.82 -8.28 26.39
C ARG A 251 6.75 -9.06 25.63
N ARG A 252 6.00 -8.42 24.74
CA ARG A 252 4.97 -9.11 23.91
C ARG A 252 5.56 -9.75 22.66
N ALA A 253 6.61 -9.18 22.07
CA ALA A 253 7.27 -9.72 20.88
C ALA A 253 7.96 -11.08 21.11
N ALA A 254 8.37 -11.39 22.36
CA ALA A 254 9.01 -12.67 22.68
C ALA A 254 8.03 -13.87 22.74
N ALA A 255 6.72 -13.63 22.74
CA ALA A 255 5.69 -14.68 22.95
C ALA A 255 4.85 -15.00 21.70
N SER A 256 5.02 -14.26 20.60
CA SER A 256 4.35 -14.50 19.33
C SER A 256 5.39 -14.55 18.22
N GLY A 257 5.68 -15.75 17.72
CA GLY A 257 6.67 -16.01 16.68
C GLY A 257 6.26 -15.51 15.29
N ASP A 258 5.94 -14.23 15.15
CA ASP A 258 5.87 -13.51 13.87
C ASP A 258 5.87 -12.00 14.10
N SER A 259 7.05 -11.38 13.96
CA SER A 259 7.25 -10.03 13.44
C SER A 259 8.75 -9.82 13.24
N GLU A 260 9.17 -9.58 12.00
CA GLU A 260 10.56 -9.33 11.63
C GLU A 260 11.09 -8.05 12.31
N ASP A 261 11.70 -8.19 13.49
CA ASP A 261 12.42 -7.12 14.17
C ASP A 261 13.75 -6.85 13.44
N ILE A 262 13.74 -5.92 12.48
CA ILE A 262 14.96 -5.39 11.86
C ILE A 262 15.60 -4.39 12.82
N ILE A 263 16.65 -4.83 13.52
CA ILE A 263 17.47 -3.94 14.35
C ILE A 263 18.53 -3.29 13.44
N GLU A 264 18.37 -2.01 13.14
CA GLU A 264 19.43 -1.21 12.51
C GLU A 264 20.60 -1.02 13.49
N ILE A 265 21.76 -1.57 13.13
CA ILE A 265 23.01 -1.31 13.84
C ILE A 265 23.73 -0.20 13.09
N SER A 266 23.80 1.00 13.68
CA SER A 266 24.63 2.12 13.21
C SER A 266 26.06 2.01 13.74
#